data_AF-A0A7C3V7U6-F1
#
_entry.id   AF-A0A7C3V7U6-F1
#
_cell.length_a   1.000
_cell.length_b   1.000
_cell.length_c   1.000
_cell.angle_alpha   90.00
_cell.angle_beta   90.00
_cell.angle_gamma   90.00
#
_symmetry.space_group_name_H-M   'P 1'
#
loop_
_entity.id
_entity.type
_entity.pdbx_description
1 polymer ?
#
loop_
_entity_poly.entity_id
_entity_poly.type
_entity_poly.pdbx_seq_one_letter_code
_entity_poly.pdbx_strand_id
1 'polypeptide(L)'
;MPSAKDFYNRIVEVRDNTDQISSKLDTVISHLGAIEGKLDVIDTDIKKVQQLLLWGFQQLIVIGHYTNQALFHNNQQNDTMICQLQQIAENTCCTCNEAHIQTGLQKDIQAAMRKLADLYAATHGDAALTLEREAELRKQIEVCCPPKPPEPACVERPCPKPEPFEKKPPKTEPPPREG
;
A
#
# COMPACT_ATOMS: atom_id res chain seq x y z
N MET A 1 34.91 85.11 -49.26
CA MET A 1 34.59 83.93 -50.10
C MET A 1 35.31 82.73 -49.50
N PRO A 2 34.66 81.58 -49.35
CA PRO A 2 35.35 80.35 -48.96
C PRO A 2 36.49 80.08 -49.94
N SER A 3 37.67 79.77 -49.43
CA SER A 3 38.81 79.40 -50.25
C SER A 3 38.66 77.95 -50.74
N ALA A 4 39.36 77.58 -51.82
CA ALA A 4 39.42 76.19 -52.26
C ALA A 4 39.89 75.22 -51.14
N LYS A 5 40.70 75.73 -50.20
CA LYS A 5 41.15 74.99 -49.01
C LYS A 5 40.00 74.67 -48.06
N ASP A 6 39.04 75.58 -47.89
CA ASP A 6 37.89 75.36 -47.02
C ASP A 6 36.96 74.27 -47.57
N PHE A 7 36.76 74.25 -48.89
CA PHE A 7 36.03 73.17 -49.57
C PHE A 7 36.74 71.83 -49.43
N TYR A 8 38.06 71.79 -49.64
CA TYR A 8 38.85 70.57 -49.47
C TYR A 8 38.75 70.03 -48.04
N ASN A 9 38.91 70.89 -47.03
CA ASN A 9 38.80 70.49 -45.62
C ASN A 9 37.42 69.91 -45.30
N ARG A 10 36.34 70.48 -45.87
CA ARG A 10 34.99 69.98 -45.67
C ARG A 10 34.77 68.61 -46.31
N ILE A 11 35.36 68.36 -47.49
CA ILE A 11 35.31 67.04 -48.15
C ILE A 11 36.04 66.00 -47.30
N VAL A 12 37.20 66.36 -46.74
CA VAL A 12 37.97 65.49 -45.82
C VAL A 12 37.14 65.15 -44.58
N GLU A 13 36.50 66.14 -43.94
CA GLU A 13 35.64 65.92 -42.77
C GLU A 13 34.44 65.00 -43.10
N VAL A 14 33.80 65.19 -44.25
CA VAL A 14 32.69 64.33 -44.70
C VAL A 14 33.15 62.90 -44.92
N ARG A 15 34.32 62.70 -45.54
CA ARG A 15 34.92 61.37 -45.71
C ARG A 15 35.17 60.72 -44.34
N ASP A 16 35.84 61.41 -43.43
CA ASP A 16 36.18 60.86 -42.12
C ASP A 16 34.91 60.53 -41.29
N ASN A 17 33.86 61.35 -41.38
CA ASN A 17 32.56 61.05 -40.80
C ASN A 17 31.89 59.82 -41.45
N THR A 18 32.02 59.65 -42.76
CA THR A 18 31.48 58.49 -43.49
C THR A 18 32.18 57.20 -43.06
N ASP A 19 33.50 57.25 -42.87
CA ASP A 19 34.29 56.14 -42.37
C ASP A 19 33.89 55.76 -40.93
N GLN A 20 33.65 56.75 -40.07
CA GLN A 20 33.13 56.51 -38.71
C GLN A 20 31.73 55.88 -38.72
N ILE A 21 30.84 56.32 -39.61
CA ILE A 21 29.51 55.73 -39.76
C ILE A 21 29.62 54.28 -40.23
N SER A 22 30.49 54.00 -41.22
CA SER A 22 30.74 52.65 -41.70
C SER A 22 31.20 51.72 -40.57
N SER A 23 32.18 52.16 -39.77
CA SER A 23 32.69 51.38 -38.64
C SER A 23 31.64 51.10 -37.55
N LYS A 24 30.76 52.08 -37.26
CA LYS A 24 29.63 51.88 -36.35
C LYS A 24 28.61 50.89 -36.91
N LEU A 25 28.34 50.93 -38.21
CA LEU A 25 27.44 50.00 -38.87
C LEU A 25 28.00 48.56 -38.80
N ASP A 26 29.30 48.38 -39.02
CA ASP A 26 29.96 47.07 -38.88
C ASP A 26 29.84 46.53 -37.45
N THR A 27 29.98 47.41 -36.45
CA THR A 27 29.78 47.06 -35.03
C THR A 27 28.34 46.60 -34.76
N VAL A 28 27.35 47.31 -35.31
CA VAL A 28 25.93 46.93 -35.17
C VAL A 28 25.65 45.59 -35.85
N ILE A 29 26.20 45.34 -37.04
CA ILE A 29 26.07 44.05 -37.74
C ILE A 29 26.66 42.93 -36.88
N SER A 30 27.84 43.14 -36.28
CA SER A 30 28.46 42.17 -35.38
C SER A 30 27.60 41.88 -34.15
N HIS A 31 27.02 42.91 -33.52
CA HIS A 31 26.12 42.74 -32.39
C HIS A 31 24.84 41.99 -32.76
N LEU A 32 24.24 42.28 -33.92
CA LEU A 32 23.05 41.57 -34.39
C LEU A 32 23.34 40.09 -34.62
N GLY A 33 24.49 39.75 -35.24
CA GLY A 33 24.91 38.35 -35.40
C GLY A 33 25.14 37.65 -34.06
N ALA A 34 25.68 38.35 -33.07
CA ALA A 34 25.84 37.80 -31.71
C ALA A 34 24.50 37.59 -30.99
N ILE A 35 23.50 38.44 -31.24
CA ILE A 35 22.14 38.28 -30.72
C ILE A 35 21.45 37.10 -31.38
N GLU A 36 21.54 36.98 -32.71
CA GLU A 36 21.01 35.85 -33.47
C GLU A 36 21.56 34.52 -32.94
N GLY A 37 22.88 34.41 -32.77
CA GLY A 37 23.49 33.22 -32.18
C GLY A 37 23.01 32.91 -30.75
N LYS A 38 22.70 33.92 -29.93
CA LYS A 38 22.11 33.70 -28.60
C LYS A 38 20.65 33.23 -28.68
N LEU A 39 19.88 33.74 -29.64
CA LEU A 39 18.49 33.30 -29.86
C LEU A 39 18.43 31.84 -30.32
N ASP A 40 19.33 31.41 -31.20
CA ASP A 40 19.43 30.01 -31.63
C ASP A 40 19.74 29.04 -30.48
N VAL A 41 20.62 29.47 -29.56
CA VAL A 41 20.91 28.70 -28.34
C VAL A 41 19.68 28.61 -27.44
N ILE A 42 18.95 29.71 -27.24
CA ILE A 42 17.72 29.73 -26.44
C ILE A 42 16.66 28.82 -27.05
N ASP A 43 16.44 28.87 -28.36
CA ASP A 43 15.49 28.00 -29.06
C ASP A 43 15.85 26.51 -28.88
N THR A 44 17.14 26.19 -29.00
CA THR A 44 17.66 24.84 -28.77
C THR A 44 17.39 24.36 -27.34
N ASP A 45 17.62 25.22 -26.34
CA ASP A 45 17.41 24.85 -24.94
C ASP A 45 15.92 24.75 -24.58
N ILE A 46 15.05 25.60 -25.15
CA ILE A 46 13.59 25.47 -25.02
C ILE A 46 13.13 24.11 -25.54
N LYS A 47 13.62 23.68 -26.71
CA LYS A 47 13.30 22.36 -27.29
C LYS A 47 13.74 21.21 -26.38
N LYS A 48 14.93 21.30 -25.78
CA LYS A 48 15.41 20.30 -24.80
C LYS A 48 14.54 20.24 -23.56
N VAL A 49 14.19 21.41 -22.98
CA VAL A 49 13.32 21.48 -21.79
C VAL A 49 11.96 20.86 -22.10
N GLN A 50 11.37 21.18 -23.25
CA GLN A 50 10.10 20.59 -23.68
C GLN A 50 10.19 19.06 -23.79
N GLN A 51 11.26 18.53 -24.40
CA GLN A 51 11.47 17.08 -24.49
C GLN A 51 11.64 16.42 -23.12
N LEU A 52 12.42 17.02 -22.22
CA LEU A 52 12.62 16.53 -20.85
C LEU A 52 11.31 16.53 -20.05
N LEU A 53 10.48 17.57 -20.20
CA LEU A 53 9.18 17.65 -19.54
C LEU A 53 8.23 16.58 -20.06
N LEU A 54 8.12 16.40 -21.38
CA LEU A 54 7.28 15.35 -21.98
C LEU A 54 7.71 13.96 -21.52
N TRP A 55 9.02 13.69 -21.53
CA TRP A 55 9.56 12.43 -21.01
C TRP A 55 9.27 12.25 -19.53
N GLY A 56 9.49 13.27 -18.70
CA GLY A 56 9.23 13.23 -17.26
C GLY A 56 7.75 12.98 -16.93
N PHE A 57 6.82 13.63 -17.63
CA PHE A 57 5.39 13.38 -17.47
C PHE A 57 5.00 11.95 -17.88
N GLN A 58 5.57 11.43 -18.96
CA GLN A 58 5.32 10.05 -19.36
C GLN A 58 5.80 9.05 -18.30
N GLN A 59 6.97 9.29 -17.68
CA GLN A 59 7.47 8.46 -16.58
C GLN A 59 6.54 8.50 -15.36
N LEU A 60 6.06 9.69 -14.98
CA LEU A 60 5.13 9.86 -13.86
C LEU A 60 3.81 9.13 -14.09
N ILE A 61 3.29 9.16 -15.32
CA ILE A 61 2.07 8.43 -15.70
C ILE A 61 2.28 6.93 -15.55
N VAL A 62 3.40 6.39 -16.07
CA VAL A 62 3.72 4.95 -15.98
C VAL A 62 3.85 4.51 -14.53
N ILE A 63 4.59 5.27 -13.71
CA ILE A 63 4.74 4.98 -12.28
C ILE A 63 3.39 5.05 -11.58
N GLY A 64 2.58 6.07 -11.87
CA GLY A 64 1.23 6.22 -11.30
C GLY A 64 0.33 5.02 -11.61
N HIS A 65 0.33 4.53 -12.86
CA HIS A 65 -0.41 3.32 -13.23
C HIS A 65 0.11 2.09 -12.49
N TYR A 66 1.43 1.90 -12.43
CA TYR A 66 2.02 0.78 -11.72
C TYR A 66 1.69 0.79 -10.22
N THR A 67 1.81 1.94 -9.55
CA THR A 67 1.47 2.07 -8.13
C THR A 67 -0.01 1.77 -7.88
N ASN A 68 -0.91 2.24 -8.73
CA ASN A 68 -2.34 1.93 -8.62
C ASN A 68 -2.62 0.43 -8.80
N GLN A 69 -1.97 -0.21 -9.78
CA GLN A 69 -2.11 -1.66 -10.00
C GLN A 69 -1.55 -2.47 -8.82
N ALA A 70 -0.38 -2.08 -8.29
CA ALA A 70 0.22 -2.71 -7.12
C ALA A 70 -0.66 -2.56 -5.87
N LEU A 71 -1.23 -1.37 -5.65
CA LEU A 71 -2.16 -1.11 -4.54
C LEU A 71 -3.43 -1.94 -4.70
N PHE A 72 -3.98 -2.04 -5.90
CA PHE A 72 -5.14 -2.89 -6.18
C PHE A 72 -4.85 -4.37 -5.90
N HIS A 73 -3.70 -4.89 -6.34
CA HIS A 73 -3.29 -6.26 -6.01
C HIS A 73 -3.07 -6.46 -4.51
N ASN A 74 -2.51 -5.48 -3.80
CA ASN A 74 -2.37 -5.56 -2.34
C ASN A 74 -3.74 -5.61 -1.65
N ASN A 75 -4.70 -4.82 -2.09
CA ASN A 75 -6.07 -4.89 -1.59
C ASN A 75 -6.69 -6.28 -1.80
N GLN A 76 -6.54 -6.87 -2.99
CA GLN A 76 -7.03 -8.24 -3.25
C GLN A 76 -6.36 -9.30 -2.37
N GLN A 77 -5.05 -9.17 -2.09
CA GLN A 77 -4.35 -10.06 -1.18
C GLN A 77 -4.87 -9.92 0.26
N ASN A 78 -5.12 -8.69 0.71
CA ASN A 78 -5.70 -8.44 2.02
C ASN A 78 -7.11 -9.04 2.14
N ASP A 79 -7.96 -8.89 1.10
CA ASP A 79 -9.29 -9.49 1.06
C ASP A 79 -9.22 -11.03 1.15
N THR A 80 -8.28 -11.63 0.43
CA THR A 80 -8.04 -13.08 0.47
C THR A 80 -7.58 -13.53 1.86
N MET A 81 -6.67 -12.78 2.47
CA MET A 81 -6.18 -13.07 3.83
C MET A 81 -7.31 -12.98 4.85
N ILE A 82 -8.17 -11.96 4.76
CA ILE A 82 -9.34 -11.81 5.65
C ILE A 82 -10.28 -13.03 5.52
N CYS A 83 -10.56 -13.46 4.29
CA CYS A 83 -11.39 -14.65 4.03
C CYS A 83 -10.77 -15.92 4.64
N GLN A 84 -9.46 -16.13 4.46
CA GLN A 84 -8.75 -17.28 5.04
C GLN A 84 -8.76 -17.25 6.57
N LEU A 85 -8.55 -16.08 7.18
CA LEU A 85 -8.60 -15.93 8.63
C LEU A 85 -9.99 -16.21 9.18
N GLN A 86 -11.05 -15.78 8.49
CA GLN A 86 -12.42 -16.12 8.86
C GLN A 86 -12.65 -17.64 8.80
N GLN A 87 -12.25 -18.30 7.72
CA GLN A 87 -12.40 -19.75 7.59
C GLN A 87 -11.61 -20.51 8.68
N ILE A 88 -10.41 -20.04 9.04
CA ILE A 88 -9.62 -20.61 10.14
C ILE A 88 -10.37 -20.47 11.46
N ALA A 89 -10.96 -19.30 11.73
CA ALA A 89 -11.72 -19.06 12.95
C ALA A 89 -12.94 -19.98 13.04
N GLU A 90 -13.70 -20.12 11.96
CA GLU A 90 -14.88 -21.00 11.87
C GLU A 90 -14.49 -22.47 12.10
N ASN A 91 -13.46 -22.95 11.38
CA ASN A 91 -12.96 -24.32 11.53
C ASN A 91 -12.44 -24.60 12.94
N THR A 92 -11.77 -23.63 13.56
CA THR A 92 -11.25 -23.76 14.94
C THR A 92 -12.39 -23.82 15.94
N CYS A 93 -13.43 -22.98 15.77
CA CYS A 93 -14.61 -22.99 16.61
C CYS A 93 -15.35 -24.34 16.53
N CYS A 94 -15.55 -24.84 15.30
CA CYS A 94 -16.14 -26.16 15.05
C CYS A 94 -15.33 -27.28 15.70
N THR A 95 -14.01 -27.30 15.49
CA THR A 95 -13.12 -28.31 16.09
C THR A 95 -13.17 -28.27 17.63
N CYS A 96 -13.25 -27.08 18.22
CA CYS A 96 -13.38 -26.93 19.66
C CYS A 96 -14.71 -27.53 20.18
N ASN A 97 -15.81 -27.29 19.46
CA ASN A 97 -17.12 -27.85 19.80
C ASN A 97 -17.15 -29.38 19.63
N GLU A 98 -16.54 -29.93 18.56
CA GLU A 98 -16.41 -31.38 18.38
C GLU A 98 -15.58 -32.03 19.49
N ALA A 99 -14.44 -31.43 19.85
CA ALA A 99 -13.61 -31.91 20.95
C ALA A 99 -14.38 -31.89 22.28
N HIS A 100 -15.21 -30.86 22.49
CA HIS A 100 -16.07 -30.75 23.66
C HIS A 100 -17.13 -31.87 23.71
N ILE A 101 -17.81 -32.15 22.59
CA ILE A 101 -18.78 -33.25 22.47
C ILE A 101 -18.10 -34.60 22.71
N GLN A 102 -16.95 -34.84 22.06
CA GLN A 102 -16.19 -36.08 22.25
C GLN A 102 -15.77 -36.28 23.70
N THR A 103 -15.39 -35.21 24.40
CA THR A 103 -15.08 -35.27 25.83
C THR A 103 -16.30 -35.67 26.65
N GLY A 104 -17.50 -35.19 26.29
CA GLY A 104 -18.77 -35.63 26.87
C GLY A 104 -19.00 -37.13 26.67
N LEU A 105 -18.90 -37.60 25.42
CA LEU A 105 -19.07 -39.02 25.08
C LEU A 105 -18.06 -39.92 25.79
N GLN A 106 -16.80 -39.49 25.94
CA GLN A 106 -15.79 -40.23 26.69
C GLN A 106 -16.15 -40.36 28.17
N LYS A 107 -16.78 -39.34 28.77
CA LYS A 107 -17.30 -39.43 30.15
C LYS A 107 -18.46 -40.42 30.25
N ASP A 108 -19.34 -40.47 29.25
CA ASP A 108 -20.44 -41.43 29.21
C ASP A 108 -19.93 -42.87 29.04
N ILE A 109 -18.95 -43.09 28.17
CA ILE A 109 -18.26 -44.38 28.02
C ILE A 109 -17.61 -44.77 29.35
N GLN A 110 -16.92 -43.84 30.02
CA GLN A 110 -16.34 -44.10 31.33
C GLN A 110 -17.41 -44.53 32.35
N ALA A 111 -18.57 -43.87 32.36
CA ALA A 111 -19.68 -44.23 33.25
C ALA A 111 -20.28 -45.61 32.91
N ALA A 112 -20.42 -45.95 31.62
CA ALA A 112 -20.91 -47.26 31.18
C ALA A 112 -19.91 -48.38 31.53
N MET A 113 -18.62 -48.15 31.35
CA MET A 113 -17.57 -49.10 31.72
C MET A 113 -17.54 -49.37 33.22
N ARG A 114 -17.86 -48.38 34.06
CA ARG A 114 -18.05 -48.61 35.50
C ARG A 114 -19.19 -49.58 35.80
N LYS A 115 -20.34 -49.42 35.15
CA LYS A 115 -21.46 -50.34 35.35
C LYS A 115 -21.10 -51.78 34.96
N LEU A 116 -20.28 -51.95 33.92
CA LEU A 116 -19.75 -53.27 33.56
C LEU A 116 -18.77 -53.80 34.62
N ALA A 117 -17.92 -52.94 35.17
CA ALA A 117 -17.03 -53.29 36.26
C ALA A 117 -17.80 -53.70 37.53
N ASP A 118 -18.93 -53.04 37.84
CA ASP A 118 -19.81 -53.41 38.95
C ASP A 118 -20.39 -54.82 38.77
N LEU A 119 -20.83 -55.17 37.55
CA LEU A 119 -21.30 -56.52 37.22
C LEU A 119 -20.19 -57.57 37.35
N TYR A 120 -18.97 -57.21 36.97
CA TYR A 120 -17.81 -58.09 37.12
C TYR A 120 -17.45 -58.31 38.60
N ALA A 121 -17.42 -57.24 39.40
CA ALA A 121 -17.20 -57.27 40.84
C ALA A 121 -18.26 -58.09 41.59
N ALA A 122 -19.51 -58.09 41.13
CA ALA A 122 -20.57 -58.92 41.72
C ALA A 122 -20.29 -60.43 41.62
N THR A 123 -19.45 -60.84 40.67
CA THR A 123 -19.05 -62.25 40.47
C THR A 123 -17.62 -62.56 40.92
N HIS A 124 -16.80 -61.53 41.19
CA HIS A 124 -15.38 -61.65 41.56
C HIS A 124 -15.06 -60.77 42.79
N GLY A 125 -14.89 -61.39 43.96
CA GLY A 125 -14.77 -60.68 45.23
C GLY A 125 -13.49 -59.83 45.38
N ASP A 126 -12.41 -60.21 44.73
CA ASP A 126 -11.16 -59.44 44.68
C ASP A 126 -11.31 -58.15 43.86
N ALA A 127 -12.07 -58.20 42.76
CA ALA A 127 -12.39 -57.03 41.93
C ALA A 127 -13.35 -56.05 42.62
N ALA A 128 -14.18 -56.51 43.57
CA ALA A 128 -15.05 -55.64 44.35
C ALA A 128 -14.27 -54.69 45.26
N LEU A 129 -13.23 -55.18 45.93
CA LEU A 129 -12.41 -54.38 46.84
C LEU A 129 -11.62 -53.28 46.11
N THR A 130 -11.13 -53.54 44.90
CA THR A 130 -10.42 -52.53 44.11
C THR A 130 -11.37 -51.46 43.60
N LEU A 131 -12.57 -51.83 43.14
CA LEU A 131 -13.58 -50.91 42.65
C LEU A 131 -14.08 -49.95 43.76
N GLU A 132 -14.26 -50.46 44.97
CA GLU A 132 -14.66 -49.65 46.13
C GLU A 132 -13.60 -48.60 46.48
N ARG A 133 -12.31 -48.98 46.42
CA ARG A 133 -11.18 -48.07 46.64
C ARG A 133 -11.11 -46.97 45.59
N GLU A 134 -11.36 -47.28 44.32
CA GLU A 134 -11.39 -46.30 43.25
C GLU A 134 -12.59 -45.33 43.37
N ALA A 135 -13.75 -45.83 43.77
CA ALA A 135 -14.94 -44.99 43.98
C ALA A 135 -14.71 -43.95 45.10
N GLU A 136 -14.05 -44.37 46.20
CA GLU A 136 -13.70 -43.48 47.32
C GLU A 136 -12.72 -42.38 46.88
N LEU A 137 -11.66 -42.75 46.15
CA LEU A 137 -10.70 -41.78 45.59
C LEU A 137 -11.39 -40.79 44.66
N ARG A 138 -12.35 -41.25 43.86
CA ARG A 138 -13.07 -40.38 42.93
C ARG A 138 -14.00 -39.40 43.64
N LYS A 139 -14.68 -39.82 44.70
CA LYS A 139 -15.44 -38.91 45.56
C LYS A 139 -14.54 -37.82 46.15
N GLN A 140 -13.35 -38.17 46.62
CA GLN A 140 -12.39 -37.19 47.14
C GLN A 140 -11.97 -36.16 46.06
N ILE A 141 -11.84 -36.60 44.81
CA ILE A 141 -11.56 -35.70 43.67
C ILE A 141 -12.77 -34.82 43.33
N GLU A 142 -13.98 -35.39 43.29
CA GLU A 142 -15.21 -34.69 42.92
C GLU A 142 -15.64 -33.66 43.98
N VAL A 143 -15.30 -33.87 45.25
CA VAL A 143 -15.44 -32.86 46.32
C VAL A 143 -14.64 -31.60 46.00
N CYS A 144 -13.46 -31.75 45.39
CA CYS A 144 -12.62 -30.63 44.99
C CYS A 144 -13.05 -30.01 43.66
N CYS A 145 -13.54 -30.81 42.71
CA CYS A 145 -13.91 -30.37 41.35
C CYS A 145 -15.20 -31.04 40.86
N PRO A 146 -16.38 -30.49 41.18
CA PRO A 146 -17.64 -31.02 40.68
C PRO A 146 -17.76 -30.85 39.15
N PRO A 147 -18.34 -31.82 38.44
CA PRO A 147 -18.49 -31.74 36.99
C PRO A 147 -19.49 -30.64 36.62
N LYS A 148 -19.08 -29.71 35.75
CA LYS A 148 -19.97 -28.70 35.17
C LYS A 148 -20.68 -29.25 33.93
N PRO A 149 -21.94 -28.87 33.68
CA PRO A 149 -22.63 -29.21 32.45
C PRO A 149 -21.92 -28.60 31.24
N PRO A 150 -21.93 -29.29 30.09
CA PRO A 150 -21.26 -28.82 28.89
C PRO A 150 -22.03 -27.65 28.23
N GLU A 151 -21.47 -26.45 28.30
CA GLU A 151 -21.84 -25.35 27.40
C GLU A 151 -21.01 -25.45 26.10
N PRO A 152 -21.53 -25.00 24.94
CA PRO A 152 -20.74 -24.96 23.72
C PRO A 152 -19.44 -24.18 23.96
N ALA A 153 -18.31 -24.83 23.66
CA ALA A 153 -16.99 -24.30 23.99
C ALA A 153 -16.67 -23.01 23.21
N CYS A 154 -17.26 -22.85 22.03
CA CYS A 154 -17.07 -21.68 21.19
C CYS A 154 -18.38 -21.19 20.55
N VAL A 155 -18.55 -19.85 20.56
CA VAL A 155 -19.60 -19.12 19.85
C VAL A 155 -18.94 -18.05 19.00
N GLU A 156 -19.16 -18.11 17.69
CA GLU A 156 -18.63 -17.14 16.73
C GLU A 156 -19.23 -15.75 16.97
N ARG A 157 -18.37 -14.72 16.90
CA ARG A 157 -18.78 -13.33 16.96
C ARG A 157 -18.32 -12.63 15.68
N PRO A 158 -19.21 -11.87 15.00
CA PRO A 158 -18.84 -11.17 13.78
C PRO A 158 -17.82 -10.07 14.06
N CYS A 159 -16.88 -9.90 13.13
CA CYS A 159 -15.90 -8.83 13.18
C CYS A 159 -16.56 -7.45 12.95
N PRO A 160 -16.13 -6.39 13.65
CA PRO A 160 -16.58 -5.04 13.34
C PRO A 160 -16.10 -4.62 11.95
N LYS A 161 -17.00 -4.05 11.15
CA LYS A 161 -16.66 -3.53 9.81
C LYS A 161 -15.87 -2.22 9.95
N PRO A 162 -14.78 -2.02 9.20
CA PRO A 162 -14.06 -0.75 9.22
C PRO A 162 -14.91 0.40 8.65
N GLU A 163 -14.63 1.63 9.11
CA GLU A 163 -15.29 2.84 8.62
C GLU A 163 -14.99 3.09 7.14
N PRO A 164 -15.94 3.64 6.36
CA PRO A 164 -15.71 4.00 4.96
C PRO A 164 -14.63 5.06 4.80
N PHE A 165 -13.85 4.96 3.73
CA PHE A 165 -12.91 6.01 3.35
C PHE A 165 -13.63 7.16 2.64
N GLU A 166 -13.77 8.32 3.30
CA GLU A 166 -14.54 9.47 2.76
C GLU A 166 -13.70 10.59 2.13
N LYS A 167 -12.38 10.42 1.96
CA LYS A 167 -11.55 11.51 1.43
C LYS A 167 -11.77 11.69 -0.07
N LYS A 168 -12.31 12.85 -0.47
CA LYS A 168 -12.40 13.25 -1.88
C LYS A 168 -11.00 13.42 -2.47
N PRO A 169 -10.79 13.04 -3.75
CA PRO A 169 -9.54 13.35 -4.42
C PRO A 169 -9.30 14.87 -4.48
N PRO A 170 -8.05 15.33 -4.42
CA PRO A 170 -7.72 16.74 -4.56
C PRO A 170 -8.20 17.26 -5.93
N LYS A 171 -8.71 18.50 -5.97
CA LYS A 171 -9.09 19.15 -7.23
C LYS A 171 -7.82 19.47 -8.03
N THR A 172 -7.75 19.05 -9.28
CA THR A 172 -6.69 19.45 -10.21
C THR A 172 -7.17 20.63 -11.08
N GLU A 173 -6.27 21.57 -11.36
CA GLU A 173 -6.55 22.63 -12.33
C GLU A 173 -6.53 22.06 -13.76
N PRO A 174 -7.38 22.56 -14.68
CA PRO A 174 -7.36 22.14 -16.09
C PRO A 174 -6.06 22.60 -16.77
N PRO A 175 -5.61 21.92 -17.83
CA PRO A 175 -4.40 22.31 -18.56
C PRO A 175 -4.53 23.74 -19.12
N PRO A 176 -3.43 24.51 -19.19
CA PRO A 176 -3.43 25.83 -19.82
C PRO A 176 -3.96 25.76 -21.25
N ARG A 177 -4.85 26.68 -21.64
CA ARG A 177 -5.34 26.76 -23.02
C ARG A 177 -4.19 27.23 -23.92
N GLU A 178 -3.90 26.48 -24.98
CA GLU A 178 -2.99 26.91 -26.04
C GLU A 178 -3.49 28.24 -26.63
N GLY A 179 -2.62 29.25 -26.67
CA GLY A 179 -2.90 30.60 -27.17
C GLY A 179 -2.16 30.88 -28.46
#